data_AF-A0A2N3Y7E1-F1
#
_entry.id   AF-A0A2N3Y7E1-F1
#
_cell.length_a   1.000
_cell.length_b   1.000
_cell.length_c   1.000
_cell.angle_alpha   90.00
_cell.angle_beta   90.00
_cell.angle_gamma   90.00
#
_symmetry.space_group_name_H-M   'P 1'
#
loop_
_entity.id
_entity.type
_entity.pdbx_description
1 polymer ?
#
loop_
_entity_poly.entity_id
_entity_poly.type
_entity_poly.pdbx_seq_one_letter_code
_entity_poly.pdbx_strand_id
1 'polypeptide(L)' 'MTEIRWRKSSYSNVNGECVEVATTLDAIRDSKDQDGATLAVDVSTFVRAVQQGRFDR' A
#
# COMPACT_ATOMS: atom_id res chain seq x y z
N MET A 1 -4.94 -2.76 -22.23
CA MET A 1 -4.96 -2.19 -20.87
C MET A 1 -3.65 -2.59 -20.23
N THR A 2 -2.83 -1.62 -19.82
CA THR A 2 -1.63 -1.90 -19.03
C THR A 2 -2.10 -2.38 -17.66
N GLU A 3 -1.97 -3.68 -17.42
CA GLU A 3 -2.34 -4.28 -16.14
C GLU A 3 -1.40 -3.77 -15.05
N ILE A 4 -1.96 -3.10 -14.04
CA ILE A 4 -1.18 -2.64 -12.88
C ILE A 4 -0.75 -3.89 -12.11
N ARG A 5 0.57 -4.12 -12.03
CA ARG A 5 1.11 -5.21 -11.22
C ARG A 5 1.16 -4.78 -9.76
N TRP A 6 0.63 -5.63 -8.89
CA TRP A 6 0.61 -5.44 -7.44
C TRP A 6 1.68 -6.30 -6.78
N ARG A 7 2.34 -5.76 -5.75
CA ARG A 7 3.30 -6.47 -4.92
C ARG A 7 2.83 -6.49 -3.48
N LYS A 8 2.62 -7.68 -2.94
CA LYS A 8 2.32 -7.88 -1.51
C LYS A 8 3.50 -7.48 -0.65
N SER A 9 3.23 -6.78 0.46
CA SER A 9 4.25 -6.41 1.43
C SER A 9 4.82 -7.64 2.14
N SER A 10 6.13 -7.63 2.43
CA SER A 10 6.78 -8.66 3.25
C SER A 10 6.35 -8.63 4.72
N TYR A 11 5.74 -7.52 5.16
CA TYR A 11 5.21 -7.36 6.52
C TYR A 11 3.75 -7.85 6.63
N SER A 12 3.15 -8.30 5.53
CA SER A 12 1.80 -8.86 5.57
C SER A 12 1.80 -10.26 6.16
N ASN A 13 1.21 -10.39 7.34
CA ASN A 13 1.02 -11.67 8.02
C ASN A 13 -0.42 -12.18 7.86
N VAL A 14 -0.62 -13.49 8.07
CA VAL A 14 -1.92 -14.18 7.98
C VAL A 14 -3.01 -13.54 8.86
N ASN A 15 -2.61 -12.89 9.96
CA ASN A 15 -3.54 -12.47 11.00
C ASN A 15 -3.99 -11.00 10.98
N GLY A 16 -3.64 -10.17 9.99
CA GLY A 16 -4.20 -8.80 10.02
C GLY A 16 -3.77 -7.80 8.98
N GLU A 17 -2.48 -7.71 8.67
CA GLU A 17 -1.90 -6.52 8.03
C GLU A 17 -1.58 -6.76 6.54
N CYS A 18 -2.59 -7.16 5.78
CA CYS A 18 -2.44 -7.50 4.36
C CYS A 18 -2.50 -6.24 3.48
N VAL A 19 -1.35 -5.81 2.96
CA VAL A 19 -1.26 -4.62 2.09
C VAL A 19 -0.50 -4.96 0.80
N GLU A 20 -0.99 -4.44 -0.32
CA GLU A 20 -0.29 -4.48 -1.60
C GLU A 20 -0.01 -3.08 -2.11
N VAL A 21 1.11 -2.95 -2.82
CA VAL A 21 1.55 -1.69 -3.41
C VAL A 21 1.61 -1.88 -4.92
N ALA A 22 1.09 -0.92 -5.67
CA ALA A 22 1.24 -0.89 -7.12
C ALA A 22 2.74 -0.74 -7.48
N THR A 23 3.19 -1.44 -8.52
CA THR A 23 4.58 -1.35 -9.00
C THR A 23 4.98 0.05 -9.48
N THR A 24 4.00 0.88 -9.83
CA THR A 24 4.10 2.31 -10.15
C THR A 24 4.31 3.20 -8.92
N LEU A 25 4.15 2.67 -7.70
CA LEU A 25 4.32 3.38 -6.42
C LEU A 25 3.37 4.58 -6.22
N ASP A 26 2.21 4.54 -6.87
CA ASP A 26 1.16 5.57 -6.82
C ASP A 26 -0.14 5.10 -6.16
N ALA A 27 -0.22 3.84 -5.73
CA ALA A 27 -1.39 3.28 -5.10
C ALA A 27 -1.09 2.17 -4.07
N ILE A 28 -1.93 2.10 -3.04
CA ILE A 28 -1.94 1.07 -1.99
C ILE A 28 -3.35 0.46 -1.93
N ARG A 29 -3.47 -0.85 -1.72
CA ARG A 29 -4.76 -1.52 -1.48
C ARG A 29 -4.67 -2.58 -0.40
N ASP A 30 -5.82 -2.99 0.12
CA ASP A 30 -5.95 -4.16 0.97
C ASP A 30 -5.80 -5.44 0.11
N SER A 31 -4.89 -6.34 0.48
CA SER A 31 -4.75 -7.61 -0.27
C SER A 31 -5.96 -8.53 -0.13
N LYS A 32 -6.79 -8.33 0.91
CA LYS A 32 -7.99 -9.12 1.19
C LYS A 32 -9.21 -8.64 0.40
N ASP A 33 -9.18 -7.41 -0.10
CA ASP A 33 -10.25 -6.80 -0.88
C ASP A 33 -9.69 -6.17 -2.16
N GLN A 34 -9.37 -7.03 -3.14
CA GLN A 34 -8.71 -6.62 -4.39
C GLN A 34 -9.60 -5.80 -5.32
N ASP A 35 -10.92 -5.96 -5.19
CA ASP A 35 -11.95 -5.24 -5.94
C ASP A 35 -12.42 -3.98 -5.19
N GLY A 36 -11.97 -3.80 -3.95
CA GLY A 36 -12.25 -2.64 -3.12
C GLY A 36 -11.50 -1.38 -3.55
N ALA A 37 -11.68 -0.32 -2.75
CA ALA A 37 -11.06 0.97 -3.02
C ALA A 37 -9.53 0.94 -2.84
N THR A 38 -8.83 1.66 -3.71
CA THR A 38 -7.39 1.88 -3.61
C THR A 38 -7.10 3.26 -3.04
N LEU A 39 -6.08 3.37 -2.20
CA LEU A 39 -5.54 4.64 -1.76
C LEU A 39 -4.55 5.16 -2.80
N ALA A 40 -4.93 6.19 -3.55
CA ALA A 40 -4.04 6.88 -4.49
C ALA A 40 -3.09 7.81 -3.71
N VAL A 41 -1.78 7.53 -3.77
CA VAL A 41 -0.77 8.25 -2.99
C VAL A 41 0.62 8.03 -3.58
N ASP A 42 1.50 9.03 -3.50
CA ASP A 42 2.94 8.80 -3.68
C ASP A 42 3.45 7.95 -2.51
N VAL A 43 3.64 6.66 -2.78
CA VAL A 43 3.98 5.67 -1.74
C VAL A 43 5.32 6.01 -1.08
N SER A 44 6.28 6.51 -1.85
CA SER A 44 7.61 6.83 -1.34
C SER A 44 7.57 7.99 -0.33
N THR A 45 6.78 9.01 -0.63
CA THR A 45 6.57 10.19 0.21
C THR A 45 5.75 9.83 1.43
N PHE A 46 4.72 9.01 1.25
CA PHE A 46 3.88 8.52 2.34
C PHE A 46 4.71 7.74 3.37
N VAL A 47 5.51 6.75 2.92
CA VAL A 47 6.35 5.95 3.82
C VAL A 47 7.34 6.84 4.58
N ARG A 48 7.98 7.81 3.92
CA ARG A 48 8.87 8.77 4.59
C ARG A 48 8.13 9.59 5.66
N ALA A 49 6.93 10.07 5.36
CA ALA A 49 6.13 10.83 6.32
C ALA A 49 5.73 9.98 7.55
N VAL A 50 5.35 8.72 7.34
CA VAL A 50 5.07 7.77 8.42
C VAL A 50 6.32 7.53 9.26
N GLN A 51 7.47 7.26 8.63
CA GLN A 51 8.74 7.04 9.34
C GLN A 51 9.21 8.26 10.15
N GLN A 52 8.82 9.46 9.74
CA GLN A 52 9.08 10.72 10.46
C GLN A 52 8.09 10.98 11.59
N GLY A 53 7.15 10.07 11.86
CA GLY A 53 6.14 10.21 12.89
C GLY A 53 5.12 11.32 12.59
N ARG A 54 4.95 11.71 11.32
CA ARG A 54 4.05 12.81 10.93
C ARG A 54 2.59 12.57 11.31
N PHE A 55 2.21 11.31 11.54
CA PHE A 55 0.85 10.89 11.86
C PHE A 55 0.70 10.34 13.29
N ASP A 56 1.75 10.41 14.09
CA ASP A 56 1.75 9.96 15.48
C ASP A 56 1.11 11.07 16.34
N ARG A 57 -0.23 11.10 16.39
CA ARG A 57 -0.99 12.03 17.23
C ARG A 57 -1.46 11.35 18.50
#